data_AF-A0AAV6XYA3-F1
#
_entry.id   AF-A0AAV6XYA3-F1
#
_cell.length_a   1.000
_cell.length_b   1.000
_cell.length_c   1.000
_cell.angle_alpha   90.00
_cell.angle_beta   90.00
_cell.angle_gamma   90.00
#
_symmetry.space_group_name_H-M   'P 1'
#
loop_
_entity.id
_entity.type
_entity.pdbx_description
1 polymer ?
#
loop_
_entity_poly.entity_id
_entity_poly.type
_entity_poly.pdbx_seq_one_letter_code
_entity_poly.pdbx_strand_id
1 'polypeptide(L)'
;MIINNLINVVSFLLLLNIVLTSCAEQQVYVVYLGEHNGEKTFEEIQHVHHSYLHLVKGSKEEAKACIIYSYKNVINGFSALLTPEEADAISGTYIYIYIYIYIYDPSIHP
;
A
#
# COMPACT_ATOMS: atom_id res chain seq x y z
N MET A 1 14.04 26.24 -35.35
CA MET A 1 12.63 25.81 -35.31
C MET A 1 12.49 24.29 -35.22
N ILE A 2 13.20 23.51 -36.06
CA ILE A 2 13.15 22.03 -36.07
C ILE A 2 13.67 21.41 -34.76
N ILE A 3 14.81 21.88 -34.24
CA ILE A 3 15.43 21.33 -33.01
C ILE A 3 14.52 21.50 -31.79
N ASN A 4 13.92 22.68 -31.60
CA ASN A 4 13.02 22.93 -30.47
C ASN A 4 11.76 22.05 -30.53
N ASN A 5 11.25 21.79 -31.74
CA ASN A 5 10.12 20.89 -31.93
C ASN A 5 10.49 19.45 -31.58
N LEU A 6 11.68 18.99 -32.01
CA LEU A 6 12.19 17.67 -31.65
C LEU A 6 12.37 17.50 -30.14
N ILE A 7 12.91 18.51 -29.46
CA ILE A 7 13.05 18.52 -27.99
C ILE A 7 11.68 18.42 -27.31
N ASN A 8 10.68 19.18 -27.77
CA ASN A 8 9.34 19.14 -27.20
C ASN A 8 8.66 17.77 -27.39
N VAL A 9 8.84 17.14 -28.55
CA VAL A 9 8.32 15.79 -28.82
C VAL A 9 8.97 14.76 -27.90
N VAL A 10 10.30 14.81 -27.73
CA VAL A 10 11.02 13.91 -26.82
C VAL A 10 10.57 14.13 -25.38
N SER A 11 10.44 15.37 -24.92
CA SER A 11 9.94 15.70 -23.58
C SER A 11 8.51 15.20 -23.37
N PHE A 12 7.62 15.35 -24.37
CA PHE A 12 6.26 14.85 -24.29
C PHE A 12 6.22 13.31 -24.22
N LEU A 13 7.03 12.62 -25.02
CA LEU A 13 7.15 11.16 -24.96
C LEU A 13 7.71 10.70 -23.61
N LEU A 14 8.66 11.43 -23.02
CA LEU A 14 9.21 11.12 -21.71
C LEU A 14 8.14 11.25 -20.61
N LEU A 15 7.36 12.34 -20.64
CA LEU A 15 6.23 12.56 -19.71
C LEU A 15 5.16 11.47 -19.87
N LEU A 16 4.84 11.09 -21.12
CA LEU A 16 3.85 10.05 -21.39
C LEU A 16 4.30 8.69 -20.83
N ASN A 17 5.59 8.34 -20.98
CA ASN A 17 6.14 7.12 -20.40
C ASN A 17 6.07 7.12 -18.87
N ILE A 18 6.40 8.24 -18.21
CA ILE A 18 6.30 8.37 -16.75
C ILE A 18 4.86 8.14 -16.27
N VAL A 19 3.87 8.73 -16.96
CA VAL A 19 2.44 8.57 -16.62
C VAL A 19 1.95 7.14 -16.87
N LEU A 20 2.41 6.49 -17.94
CA LEU A 20 2.07 5.09 -18.21
C LEU A 20 2.64 4.14 -17.16
N THR A 21 3.86 4.41 -16.66
CA THR A 21 4.49 3.62 -15.60
C THR A 21 3.92 3.88 -14.21
N SER A 22 3.23 5.00 -13.98
CA SER A 22 2.66 5.31 -12.66
C SER A 22 1.37 4.56 -12.35
N CYS A 23 0.83 3.77 -13.29
CA CYS A 23 -0.26 2.85 -13.02
C CYS A 23 0.31 1.57 -12.38
N ALA A 24 0.79 1.67 -11.14
CA ALA A 24 1.12 0.48 -10.36
C ALA A 24 -0.19 -0.21 -9.97
N GLU A 25 -0.39 -1.45 -10.41
CA GLU A 25 -1.58 -2.22 -10.07
C GLU A 25 -1.66 -2.41 -8.56
N GLN A 26 -2.61 -1.72 -7.93
CA GLN A 26 -2.86 -1.90 -6.51
C GLN A 26 -3.64 -3.20 -6.29
N GLN A 27 -3.24 -3.96 -5.29
CA GLN A 27 -3.89 -5.20 -4.89
C GLN A 27 -4.20 -5.16 -3.39
N VAL A 28 -5.07 -6.07 -2.94
CA VAL A 28 -5.36 -6.22 -1.52
C VAL A 28 -4.27 -7.06 -0.89
N TYR A 29 -3.56 -6.50 0.08
CA TYR A 29 -2.56 -7.20 0.88
C TYR A 29 -3.07 -7.38 2.30
N VAL A 30 -2.78 -8.53 2.91
CA VAL A 30 -2.97 -8.75 4.34
C VAL A 30 -1.61 -8.67 5.02
N VAL A 31 -1.43 -7.64 5.84
CA VAL A 31 -0.23 -7.40 6.63
C VAL A 31 -0.42 -8.06 8.00
N TYR A 32 0.40 -9.06 8.29
CA TYR A 32 0.44 -9.75 9.57
C TYR A 32 1.57 -9.19 10.44
N LEU A 33 1.22 -8.74 11.64
CA LEU A 33 2.09 -8.07 12.59
C LEU A 33 2.38 -8.93 13.84
N GLY A 34 2.14 -10.24 13.78
CA GLY A 34 2.37 -11.16 14.90
C GLY A 34 1.18 -11.28 15.86
N GLU A 35 1.49 -11.58 17.13
CA GLU A 35 0.52 -11.57 18.22
C GLU A 35 0.60 -10.27 19.02
N HIS A 36 -0.54 -9.85 19.57
CA HIS A 36 -0.57 -8.77 20.55
C HIS A 36 -0.66 -9.38 21.95
N ASN A 37 0.11 -8.90 22.92
CA ASN A 37 0.17 -9.42 24.29
C ASN A 37 -1.08 -9.12 25.15
N GLY A 38 -2.18 -8.65 24.53
CA GLY A 38 -3.43 -8.29 25.19
C GLY A 38 -3.47 -6.93 25.89
N GLU A 39 -2.34 -6.22 26.01
CA GLU A 39 -2.26 -4.98 26.79
C GLU A 39 -2.74 -3.69 26.08
N LYS A 40 -2.89 -3.72 24.75
CA LYS A 40 -3.24 -2.54 23.95
C LYS A 40 -4.74 -2.52 23.76
N THR A 41 -5.29 -1.34 23.92
CA THR A 41 -6.65 -1.01 23.53
C THR A 41 -6.84 -1.13 22.02
N PHE A 42 -8.11 -1.22 21.60
CA PHE A 42 -8.45 -1.24 20.19
C PHE A 42 -7.96 0.00 19.44
N GLU A 43 -8.04 1.17 20.06
CA GLU A 43 -7.59 2.43 19.46
C GLU A 43 -6.08 2.45 19.25
N GLU A 44 -5.30 1.93 20.20
CA GLU A 44 -3.85 1.80 20.07
C GLU A 44 -3.46 0.84 18.94
N ILE A 45 -4.17 -0.28 18.78
CA ILE A 45 -3.94 -1.22 17.67
C ILE A 45 -4.25 -0.54 16.32
N GLN A 46 -5.39 0.14 16.19
CA GLN A 46 -5.73 0.85 14.97
C GLN A 46 -4.75 1.98 14.64
N HIS A 47 -4.28 2.71 15.66
CA HIS A 47 -3.29 3.76 15.48
C HIS A 47 -1.98 3.19 14.93
N VAL A 48 -1.55 2.03 15.43
CA VAL A 48 -0.38 1.30 14.91
C VAL A 48 -0.62 0.87 13.46
N HIS A 49 -1.77 0.30 13.12
CA HIS A 49 -2.04 -0.07 11.72
C HIS A 49 -1.98 1.12 10.76
N HIS A 50 -2.56 2.25 11.17
CA HIS A 50 -2.52 3.47 10.36
C HIS A 50 -1.12 4.06 10.21
N SER A 51 -0.23 3.89 11.20
CA SER A 51 1.14 4.40 11.08
C SER A 51 1.92 3.66 9.99
N TYR A 52 1.70 2.36 9.80
CA TYR A 52 2.28 1.60 8.67
C TYR A 52 1.84 2.13 7.32
N LEU A 53 0.55 2.42 7.18
CA LEU A 53 0.01 2.98 5.93
C LEU A 53 0.53 4.39 5.69
N HIS A 54 0.68 5.19 6.75
CA HIS A 54 1.23 6.54 6.63
C HIS A 54 2.70 6.57 6.17
N LEU A 55 3.48 5.50 6.42
CA LEU A 55 4.87 5.42 5.94
C LEU A 55 4.96 5.32 4.42
N VAL A 56 3.96 4.69 3.78
CA VAL A 56 3.97 4.42 2.34
C VAL A 56 2.98 5.27 1.56
N LYS A 57 2.00 5.87 2.23
CA LYS A 57 1.04 6.81 1.63
C LYS A 57 1.46 8.25 1.91
N GLY A 58 1.38 9.10 0.89
CA GLY A 58 1.86 10.48 0.96
C GLY A 58 1.05 11.39 1.88
N SER A 59 -0.12 10.96 2.34
CA SER A 59 -0.98 11.70 3.27
C SER A 59 -1.75 10.80 4.25
N LYS A 60 -2.28 11.40 5.32
CA LYS A 60 -3.14 10.71 6.29
C LYS A 60 -4.47 10.30 5.66
N GLU A 61 -4.95 11.10 4.72
CA GLU A 61 -6.18 10.89 3.97
C GLU A 61 -6.05 9.68 3.05
N GLU A 62 -4.94 9.56 2.32
CA GLU A 62 -4.63 8.36 1.51
C GLU A 62 -4.47 7.11 2.36
N ALA A 63 -3.77 7.20 3.50
CA ALA A 63 -3.62 6.09 4.44
C ALA A 63 -4.96 5.62 5.02
N LYS A 64 -5.92 6.53 5.21
CA LYS A 64 -7.29 6.19 5.62
C LYS A 64 -8.11 5.60 4.49
N ALA A 65 -7.93 6.07 3.26
CA ALA A 65 -8.67 5.60 2.11
C ALA A 65 -8.25 4.19 1.67
N CYS A 66 -6.98 3.82 1.90
CA CYS A 66 -6.45 2.52 1.45
C CYS A 66 -6.69 1.37 2.43
N ILE A 67 -7.02 1.63 3.71
CA ILE A 67 -7.29 0.55 4.67
C ILE A 67 -8.66 -0.08 4.39
N ILE A 68 -8.71 -1.40 4.32
CA ILE A 68 -9.95 -2.17 4.13
C ILE A 68 -10.43 -2.66 5.49
N TYR A 69 -9.53 -3.25 6.29
CA TYR A 69 -9.89 -3.79 7.59
C TYR A 69 -8.72 -3.84 8.56
N SER A 70 -8.99 -3.67 9.86
CA SER A 70 -8.03 -3.88 10.95
C SER A 70 -8.39 -5.13 11.75
N TYR A 71 -7.58 -6.16 11.63
CA TYR A 71 -7.69 -7.40 12.39
C TYR A 71 -7.15 -7.21 13.81
N LYS A 72 -7.94 -7.63 14.81
CA LYS A 72 -7.62 -7.41 16.23
C LYS A 72 -7.88 -8.59 17.16
N ASN A 73 -8.61 -9.59 16.68
CA ASN A 73 -9.08 -10.69 17.51
C ASN A 73 -8.24 -11.95 17.29
N VAL A 74 -8.25 -12.45 16.05
CA VAL A 74 -7.60 -13.72 15.68
C VAL A 74 -6.14 -13.51 15.28
N ILE A 75 -5.83 -12.37 14.67
CA ILE A 75 -4.49 -11.95 14.28
C ILE A 75 -4.33 -10.46 14.56
N ASN A 76 -3.11 -10.01 14.86
CA ASN A 76 -2.73 -8.60 14.83
C ASN A 76 -2.29 -8.25 13.40
N GLY A 77 -3.00 -7.34 12.74
CA GLY A 77 -2.71 -6.99 11.34
C GLY A 77 -3.83 -6.22 10.66
N PHE A 78 -3.66 -5.93 9.38
CA PHE A 78 -4.67 -5.21 8.59
C PHE A 78 -4.69 -5.66 7.13
N SER A 79 -5.81 -5.45 6.44
CA SER A 79 -5.88 -5.53 5.00
C SER A 79 -5.95 -4.13 4.39
N ALA A 80 -5.20 -3.90 3.32
CA ALA A 80 -5.15 -2.62 2.64
C ALA A 80 -4.86 -2.77 1.15
N LEU A 81 -5.29 -1.76 0.38
CA LEU A 81 -4.99 -1.62 -1.03
C LEU A 81 -3.59 -1.00 -1.20
N LEU A 82 -2.63 -1.79 -1.68
CA LEU A 82 -1.22 -1.40 -1.80
C LEU A 82 -0.66 -1.74 -3.18
N THR A 83 0.34 -1.00 -3.63
CA THR A 83 1.22 -1.46 -4.72
C THR A 83 2.21 -2.50 -4.20
N PRO A 84 2.84 -3.30 -5.08
CA PRO A 84 3.93 -4.20 -4.67
C PRO A 84 5.06 -3.47 -3.93
N GLU A 85 5.44 -2.28 -4.37
CA GLU A 85 6.52 -1.48 -3.76
C GLU A 85 6.15 -0.98 -2.36
N GLU A 86 4.89 -0.58 -2.16
CA GLU A 86 4.37 -0.17 -0.85
C GLU A 86 4.31 -1.36 0.12
N ALA A 87 3.91 -2.54 -0.37
CA ALA A 87 3.94 -3.77 0.42
C ALA A 87 5.38 -4.12 0.83
N ASP A 88 6.32 -4.11 -0.12
CA ASP A 88 7.74 -4.37 0.16
C ASP A 88 8.32 -3.37 1.17
N ALA A 89 7.98 -2.09 1.04
CA ALA A 89 8.40 -1.06 2.00
C ALA A 89 7.86 -1.32 3.42
N ILE A 90 6.58 -1.70 3.56
CA ILE A 90 6.00 -2.08 4.85
C ILE A 90 6.70 -3.31 5.41
N SER A 91 6.94 -4.35 4.60
CA SER A 91 7.63 -5.57 5.03
C SER A 91 9.06 -5.28 5.51
N GLY A 92 9.76 -4.38 4.83
CA GLY A 92 11.12 -3.97 5.19
C GLY A 92 11.23 -3.07 6.43
N THR A 93 10.12 -2.52 6.95
CA THR A 93 10.16 -1.54 8.05
C THR A 93 10.47 -2.20 9.41
N TYR A 94 10.05 -3.46 9.64
CA TYR A 94 10.32 -4.16 10.90
C TYR A 94 10.70 -5.63 10.70
N ILE A 95 11.47 -6.12 11.65
CA ILE A 95 12.18 -7.41 11.62
C ILE A 95 11.25 -8.65 11.59
N TYR A 96 9.92 -8.49 11.77
CA TYR A 96 8.95 -9.59 11.85
C TYR A 96 7.59 -9.25 11.21
N ILE A 97 7.57 -8.72 9.99
CA ILE A 97 6.33 -8.50 9.23
C ILE A 97 6.22 -9.53 8.11
N TYR A 98 5.16 -10.35 8.16
CA TYR A 98 4.78 -11.23 7.05
C TYR A 98 3.64 -10.56 6.29
N ILE A 99 3.82 -10.36 4.99
CA ILE A 99 2.76 -9.87 4.11
C ILE A 99 2.31 -11.04 3.24
N TYR A 100 1.02 -11.38 3.33
CA TYR A 100 0.40 -12.35 2.45
C TYR A 100 -0.37 -11.61 1.38
N ILE A 101 -0.04 -11.90 0.11
CA ILE A 101 -0.82 -11.45 -1.04
C ILE A 101 -2.07 -12.32 -1.08
N TYR A 102 -3.23 -11.74 -0.77
CA TYR A 102 -4.49 -12.34 -1.15
C TYR A 102 -4.95 -11.63 -2.41
N ILE A 103 -4.77 -12.28 -3.56
CA ILE A 103 -5.46 -11.85 -4.77
C ILE A 103 -6.95 -12.06 -4.50
N TYR A 104 -7.65 -11.01 -4.10
CA TYR A 104 -9.10 -11.03 -3.99
C TYR A 104 -9.66 -11.21 -5.40
N ASP A 105 -10.08 -12.43 -5.71
CA ASP A 105 -10.80 -12.74 -6.93
C ASP A 105 -12.31 -12.63 -6.66
N PRO A 106 -12.98 -11.56 -7.13
CA PRO A 106 -14.42 -11.40 -6.96
C PRO A 106 -15.23 -12.50 -7.64
N SER A 107 -14.65 -13.32 -8.52
CA SER A 107 -15.33 -14.45 -9.14
C SER A 107 -15.36 -15.71 -8.26
N ILE A 108 -14.55 -15.78 -7.19
CA ILE A 108 -14.48 -16.93 -6.29
C ILE A 108 -15.36 -16.74 -5.04
N HIS A 109 -15.65 -15.49 -4.64
CA HIS A 109 -16.50 -15.17 -3.49
C HIS A 109 -17.54 -14.09 -3.84
N PRO A 110 -18.71 -14.49 -4.39
CA PRO A 110 -19.82 -13.59 -4.72
C PRO A 110 -20.65 -13.13 -3.50
#